data_AF-A0A7S1ZYS9-F1
#
_entry.id   AF-A0A7S1ZYS9-F1
#
_cell.length_a   1.000
_cell.length_b   1.000
_cell.length_c   1.000
_cell.angle_alpha   90.00
_cell.angle_beta   90.00
_cell.angle_gamma   90.00
#
_symmetry.space_group_name_H-M   'P 1'
#
loop_
_entity.id
_entity.type
_entity.pdbx_description
1 polymer ?
#
loop_
_entity_poly.entity_id
_entity_poly.type
_entity_poly.pdbx_seq_one_letter_code
_entity_poly.pdbx_strand_id
1 'polypeptide(L)'
;RHSFLAPLADLLNFGPPCTRGTYNRAARTFDIVATCPFDAGQEVTFYYTDDCADVVVANYGFAHPMVPPCPAAETEGDDWKVRAEAWRERAETLEGVLSAEREGR
;
A
#
# COMPACT_ATOMS: atom_id res chain seq x y z
N ARG A 1 -8.32 5.02 18.52
CA ARG A 1 -8.48 3.97 17.48
C ARG A 1 -7.52 2.86 17.83
N HIS A 2 -8.00 1.63 18.04
CA HIS A 2 -7.12 0.48 18.29
C HIS A 2 -7.05 -0.33 17.00
N SER A 3 -5.83 -0.55 16.50
CA SER A 3 -5.58 -1.51 15.43
C SER A 3 -5.54 -2.90 16.03
N PHE A 4 -6.02 -3.90 15.31
CA PHE A 4 -5.94 -5.31 15.72
C PHE A 4 -5.70 -6.17 14.48
N LEU A 5 -5.10 -7.34 14.69
CA LEU A 5 -5.04 -8.40 13.71
C LEU A 5 -6.23 -9.33 13.96
N ALA A 6 -6.95 -9.69 12.89
CA ALA A 6 -8.11 -10.55 12.94
C ALA A 6 -7.72 -11.93 12.38
N PRO A 7 -7.32 -12.90 13.24
CA PRO A 7 -6.89 -14.22 12.76
C PRO A 7 -8.02 -14.88 11.96
N LEU A 8 -7.65 -15.69 10.98
CA LEU A 8 -8.54 -16.34 9.99
C LEU A 8 -9.12 -15.36 8.96
N ALA A 9 -9.60 -14.20 9.39
CA ALA A 9 -10.09 -13.15 8.50
C ALA A 9 -8.95 -12.56 7.65
N ASP A 10 -7.75 -12.49 8.20
CA ASP A 10 -6.51 -12.04 7.54
C ASP A 10 -5.98 -13.00 6.46
N LEU A 11 -6.51 -14.22 6.37
CA LEU A 11 -6.18 -15.17 5.30
C LEU A 11 -6.96 -14.92 4.01
N LEU A 12 -8.01 -14.10 4.04
CA LEU A 12 -8.80 -13.80 2.85
C LEU A 12 -8.01 -12.87 1.92
N ASN A 13 -7.76 -13.31 0.69
CA ASN A 13 -7.06 -12.51 -0.31
C ASN A 13 -7.89 -11.31 -0.79
N PHE A 14 -7.20 -10.33 -1.39
CA PHE A 14 -7.85 -9.19 -2.03
C PHE A 14 -8.70 -9.66 -3.22
N GLY A 15 -9.91 -9.14 -3.34
CA GLY A 15 -10.77 -9.44 -4.48
C GLY A 15 -12.03 -8.58 -4.49
N PRO A 16 -13.04 -8.95 -5.29
CA PRO A 16 -14.28 -8.19 -5.42
C PRO A 16 -14.99 -7.90 -4.09
N PRO A 17 -15.79 -6.82 -4.00
CA PRO A 17 -16.53 -6.42 -2.79
C PRO A 17 -17.76 -7.31 -2.50
N CYS A 18 -17.52 -8.61 -2.46
CA CYS A 18 -18.49 -9.68 -2.17
C CYS A 18 -18.54 -10.08 -0.70
N THR A 19 -17.61 -9.58 0.12
CA THR A 19 -17.65 -9.70 1.57
C THR A 19 -17.46 -8.34 2.23
N ARG A 20 -18.06 -8.15 3.41
CA ARG A 20 -17.94 -6.93 4.20
C ARG A 20 -17.68 -7.25 5.66
N GLY A 21 -16.63 -6.65 6.22
CA GLY A 21 -16.28 -6.75 7.63
C GLY A 21 -17.09 -5.78 8.49
N THR A 22 -17.55 -6.24 9.65
CA THR A 22 -18.23 -5.41 10.65
C THR A 22 -17.85 -5.87 12.05
N TYR A 23 -17.77 -4.93 13.00
CA TYR A 23 -17.52 -5.27 14.40
C TYR A 23 -18.84 -5.33 15.17
N ASN A 24 -19.19 -6.53 15.62
CA ASN A 24 -20.35 -6.76 16.47
C ASN A 24 -20.00 -6.48 17.92
N ARG A 25 -20.47 -5.33 18.43
CA ARG A 25 -20.17 -4.89 19.80
C ARG A 25 -20.78 -5.78 20.89
N ALA A 26 -21.93 -6.39 20.61
CA ALA A 26 -22.63 -7.23 21.59
C ALA A 26 -21.90 -8.56 21.79
N ALA A 27 -21.53 -9.22 20.69
CA ALA A 27 -20.79 -10.47 20.72
C ALA A 27 -19.27 -10.27 20.89
N ARG A 28 -18.79 -9.03 20.71
CA ARG A 28 -17.35 -8.67 20.67
C ARG A 28 -16.59 -9.42 19.58
N THR A 29 -17.24 -9.67 18.44
CA THR A 29 -16.68 -10.40 17.30
C THR A 29 -16.46 -9.47 16.11
N PHE A 30 -15.52 -9.85 15.25
CA PHE A 30 -15.38 -9.30 13.91
C PHE A 30 -16.06 -10.26 12.93
N ASP A 31 -17.18 -9.82 12.36
CA ASP A 31 -18.01 -10.63 11.49
C ASP A 31 -17.71 -10.25 10.03
N ILE A 32 -17.57 -11.26 9.17
CA ILE A 32 -17.46 -11.08 7.73
C ILE A 32 -18.74 -11.62 7.09
N VAL A 33 -19.47 -10.75 6.41
CA VAL A 33 -20.77 -11.07 5.82
C VAL A 33 -20.65 -11.07 4.30
N ALA A 34 -21.12 -12.14 3.66
CA ALA A 34 -21.24 -12.22 2.21
C ALA A 34 -22.34 -11.26 1.71
N THR A 35 -22.00 -10.42 0.74
CA THR A 35 -22.92 -9.48 0.08
C THR A 35 -23.33 -9.97 -1.31
N CYS A 36 -22.70 -11.04 -1.80
CA CYS A 36 -23.00 -11.68 -3.08
C CYS A 36 -23.01 -13.22 -2.92
N PRO A 37 -23.62 -13.98 -3.84
CA PRO A 37 -23.54 -15.45 -3.84
C PRO A 37 -22.12 -15.96 -4.09
N PHE A 38 -21.78 -17.09 -3.47
CA PHE A 38 -20.54 -17.83 -3.71
C PHE A 38 -20.85 -19.24 -4.19
N ASP A 39 -20.12 -19.70 -5.20
CA ASP A 39 -20.19 -21.07 -5.68
C ASP A 39 -19.26 -21.99 -4.87
N ALA A 40 -19.59 -23.28 -4.84
CA ALA A 40 -18.74 -24.27 -4.18
C ALA A 40 -17.37 -24.34 -4.86
N GLY A 41 -16.30 -24.18 -4.08
CA GLY A 41 -14.92 -24.15 -4.58
C GLY A 41 -14.45 -22.78 -5.06
N GLN A 42 -15.32 -21.75 -5.03
CA GLN A 42 -14.90 -20.37 -5.26
C GLN A 42 -14.07 -19.86 -4.07
N GLU A 43 -13.00 -19.14 -4.37
CA GLU A 43 -12.22 -18.43 -3.35
C GLU A 43 -13.05 -17.32 -2.71
N VAL A 44 -13.07 -17.29 -1.38
CA VAL A 44 -13.64 -16.18 -0.61
C VAL A 44 -12.59 -15.09 -0.50
N THR A 45 -12.91 -13.92 -1.05
CA THR A 45 -12.02 -12.75 -1.04
C THR A 45 -12.62 -11.62 -0.19
N PHE A 46 -11.77 -10.68 0.20
CA PHE A 46 -12.14 -9.49 0.97
C PHE A 46 -11.65 -8.23 0.26
N TYR A 47 -12.51 -7.22 0.16
CA TYR A 47 -12.13 -5.95 -0.45
C TYR A 47 -11.42 -5.09 0.58
N TYR A 48 -10.09 -4.94 0.45
CA TYR A 48 -9.24 -4.34 1.48
C TYR A 48 -9.36 -2.82 1.53
N THR A 49 -9.39 -2.18 0.36
CA THR A 49 -9.29 -0.73 0.23
C THR A 49 -9.72 -0.26 -1.16
N ASP A 50 -10.17 1.00 -1.25
CA ASP A 50 -10.40 1.77 -2.49
C ASP A 50 -9.13 2.53 -2.94
N ASP A 51 -8.01 2.33 -2.25
CA ASP A 51 -6.75 3.02 -2.56
C ASP A 51 -6.17 2.58 -3.91
N CYS A 52 -5.31 3.44 -4.46
CA CYS A 52 -4.66 3.20 -5.73
C CYS A 52 -3.43 2.27 -5.62
N ALA A 53 -2.95 1.81 -6.78
CA ALA A 53 -1.95 0.75 -6.89
C ALA A 53 -0.69 0.94 -6.04
N ASP A 54 -0.10 2.13 -6.02
CA ASP A 54 1.14 2.39 -5.27
C ASP A 54 0.94 2.25 -3.77
N VAL A 55 -0.21 2.70 -3.24
CA VAL A 55 -0.58 2.52 -1.83
C VAL A 55 -0.78 1.05 -1.52
N VAL A 56 -1.43 0.31 -2.43
CA VAL A 56 -1.64 -1.14 -2.26
C VAL A 56 -0.30 -1.88 -2.23
N VAL A 57 0.61 -1.57 -3.16
CA VAL A 57 1.95 -2.16 -3.21
C VAL A 57 2.73 -1.83 -1.94
N ALA A 58 2.72 -0.57 -1.49
CA ALA A 58 3.49 -0.14 -0.33
C ALA A 58 3.00 -0.74 0.99
N ASN A 59 1.68 -0.93 1.16
CA ASN A 59 1.10 -1.39 2.43
C ASN A 59 0.81 -2.89 2.48
N TYR A 60 0.53 -3.51 1.33
CA TYR A 60 0.12 -4.91 1.25
C TYR A 60 1.04 -5.79 0.40
N GLY A 61 1.99 -5.19 -0.33
CA GLY A 61 3.03 -5.94 -1.04
C GLY A 61 2.57 -6.67 -2.30
N PHE A 62 1.41 -6.33 -2.86
CA PHE A 62 0.90 -6.93 -4.10
C PHE A 62 0.39 -5.86 -5.09
N ALA A 63 0.33 -6.25 -6.37
CA ALA A 63 -0.38 -5.50 -7.41
C ALA A 63 -1.57 -6.35 -7.91
N HIS A 64 -2.70 -5.72 -8.19
CA HIS A 64 -3.91 -6.44 -8.62
C HIS A 64 -4.65 -5.69 -9.74
N PRO A 65 -5.14 -6.37 -10.79
CA PRO A 65 -5.77 -5.70 -11.95
C PRO A 65 -7.03 -4.88 -11.64
N MET A 66 -7.70 -5.19 -10.54
CA MET A 66 -8.89 -4.44 -10.08
C MET A 66 -8.54 -3.12 -9.38
N VAL A 67 -7.28 -2.91 -9.01
CA VAL A 67 -6.83 -1.70 -8.32
C VAL A 67 -6.42 -0.67 -9.38
N PRO A 68 -7.02 0.53 -9.40
CA PRO A 68 -6.68 1.54 -10.38
C PRO A 68 -5.25 2.06 -10.16
N PRO A 69 -4.55 2.50 -11.23
CA PRO A 69 -3.28 3.18 -11.08
C PRO A 69 -3.45 4.45 -10.24
N CYS A 70 -2.41 4.81 -9.49
CA CYS A 70 -2.42 6.09 -8.80
C CYS A 70 -2.44 7.25 -9.80
N PRO A 71 -3.09 8.37 -9.45
CA PRO A 71 -2.95 9.60 -10.22
C PRO A 71 -1.46 9.87 -10.40
N ALA A 72 -1.03 10.10 -11.64
CA ALA A 72 0.35 10.47 -11.90
C ALA A 72 0.67 11.72 -11.09
N ALA A 73 1.84 11.74 -10.43
CA ALA A 73 2.33 12.91 -9.69
C ALA A 73 2.53 14.17 -10.57
N GLU A 74 2.14 14.12 -11.86
CA GLU A 74 2.21 15.21 -12.82
C GLU A 74 1.18 16.32 -12.58
N THR A 75 0.30 16.20 -11.57
CA THR A 75 -0.48 17.35 -11.08
C THR A 75 0.38 18.25 -10.21
N GLU A 76 0.95 19.28 -10.85
CA GLU A 76 1.49 20.53 -10.29
C GLU A 76 2.20 20.42 -8.92
N GLY A 77 3.50 20.11 -8.94
CA GLY A 77 4.41 20.50 -7.84
C GLY A 77 5.50 19.51 -7.45
N ASP A 78 5.45 18.26 -7.90
CA ASP A 78 6.41 17.23 -7.46
C ASP A 78 6.93 16.41 -8.66
N ASP A 79 7.68 17.06 -9.55
CA ASP A 79 8.48 16.35 -10.54
C ASP A 79 9.62 15.61 -9.81
N TRP A 80 9.37 14.35 -9.49
CA TRP A 80 10.33 13.47 -8.84
C TRP A 80 11.65 13.36 -9.64
N LYS A 81 11.64 13.64 -10.95
CA LYS A 81 12.87 13.67 -11.76
C LYS A 81 13.73 14.87 -11.39
N VAL A 82 13.14 16.05 -11.21
CA VAL A 82 13.82 17.26 -10.72
C VAL A 82 14.39 17.03 -9.33
N ARG A 83 13.63 16.39 -8.44
CA ARG A 83 14.12 16.04 -7.10
C ARG A 83 15.25 15.01 -7.15
N ALA A 84 15.17 14.01 -8.02
CA ALA A 84 16.21 13.00 -8.19
C ALA A 84 17.52 13.61 -8.71
N GLU A 85 17.44 14.53 -9.68
CA GLU A 85 18.61 15.26 -10.20
C GLU A 85 19.25 16.14 -9.12
N ALA A 86 18.45 16.90 -8.36
CA ALA A 86 18.95 17.73 -7.26
C ALA A 86 19.63 16.88 -6.16
N TRP A 87 19.12 15.69 -5.87
CA TRP A 87 19.75 14.76 -4.93
C TRP A 87 21.07 14.21 -5.46
N ARG A 88 21.16 13.92 -6.75
CA ARG A 88 22.38 13.44 -7.39
C ARG A 88 23.49 14.48 -7.31
N GLU A 89 23.21 15.72 -7.68
CA GLU A 89 24.17 16.83 -7.62
C GLU A 89 24.67 17.07 -6.18
N ARG A 90 23.76 16.99 -5.20
CA ARG A 90 24.12 17.12 -3.79
C ARG A 90 25.00 15.97 -3.29
N ALA A 91 24.73 14.75 -3.73
CA ALA A 91 25.54 13.59 -3.38
C ALA A 91 26.97 13.71 -3.93
N GLU A 92 27.11 14.09 -5.20
CA GLU A 92 28.41 14.30 -5.84
C GLU A 92 29.23 15.39 -5.13
N THR A 93 28.56 16.49 -4.72
CA THR A 93 29.20 17.56 -3.95
C THR A 93 29.71 17.06 -2.59
N LEU A 94 28.89 16.28 -1.87
CA LEU A 94 29.26 15.71 -0.57
C LEU A 94 30.42 14.71 -0.68
N GLU A 95 30.43 13.87 -1.71
CA GLU A 95 31.53 12.95 -1.98
C GLU A 95 32.84 13.69 -2.27
N GLY A 96 32.78 14.80 -3.02
CA GLY A 96 33.93 15.67 -3.26
C GLY A 96 34.50 16.26 -1.96
N VAL A 97 33.64 16.78 -1.09
CA VAL A 97 34.05 17.32 0.22
C VAL A 97 34.68 16.24 1.10
N LEU A 98 34.05 15.07 1.20
CA LEU A 98 34.57 13.95 1.99
C LEU A 98 35.91 13.41 1.45
N SER A 99 36.11 13.46 0.14
CA SER A 99 37.37 13.05 -0.49
C SER A 99 38.49 14.06 -0.22
N ALA A 100 38.19 15.36 -0.31
CA ALA A 100 39.15 16.41 0.03
C ALA A 100 39.56 16.40 1.52
N GLU A 101 38.62 16.10 2.43
CA GLU A 101 38.92 15.94 3.87
C GLU A 101 39.78 14.69 4.16
N ARG A 102 39.71 13.66 3.31
CA ARG A 102 40.56 12.46 3.42
C ARG A 102 41.97 12.67 2.90
N GLU A 103 42.16 13.50 1.88
CA GLU A 103 43.48 13.81 1.32
C GLU A 103 44.25 14.87 2.13
N GLY A 104 43.54 15.69 2.91
CA GLY A 104 44.14 16.70 3.80
C GLY A 104 44.58 16.19 5.18
N ARG A 105 44.54 14.86 5.43
CA ARG A 105 44.87 14.22 6.71
C ARG A 105 46.00 13.21 6.54
#